data_AF-A0AAD0LND9-F1
#
_entry.id   AF-A0AAD0LND9-F1
#
_cell.length_a   1.000
_cell.length_b   1.000
_cell.length_c   1.000
_cell.angle_alpha   90.00
_cell.angle_beta   90.00
_cell.angle_gamma   90.00
#
_symmetry.space_group_name_H-M   'P 1'
#
loop_
_entity.id
_entity.type
_entity.pdbx_description
1 polymer ?
#
loop_
_entity_poly.entity_id
_entity_poly.type
_entity_poly.pdbx_seq_one_letter_code
_entity_poly.pdbx_strand_id
1 'polypeptide(L)'
;MSRGLELLIAQTILQGFDAQYGRFLEVTGGAQQRFEQADWHAVQQAMKQRIHLYDHHVGLVVEQLRCITGSTDINAAFLLRVKSHYTQLLPDYPRYEIAESFFNSVYCRLFDHRSLSPERLFIFSSQPGQRFRALPRPLAKDFYPEQGWEALLTKVLADLPLRLPWQNRPRDVGYIIAHLLETLGADTLPDSHLQVANELFYRNKAAWLVGKLITPDATLPFLLPIHRSDEGELVVDTCLTTSAEASMVFGFARSYFMVYAPLPGALVEWLREILPGKTTAELYMAIGCQKHAKTESYREYLHYIAHADEQFIEAPGIRGMVMLVFTLPGFDRVFKVIKDKFAPQKEMSAAHVRACYQLVKEHDRVGRMADTQEFKNFVLDKRQIAPQLMALLLQEAPEKISDLGDKIVISHLYIERRMVPLNIWLEQSEGQALHDAIEEYGNAIRQLAAANIFPGDMLFKNFGVTRHGRVVFYDYDEICYMTEVNFREIPPPRYPEDELASEPWYSVSPGDVFPEEFRHWLCADPRIGALFEEMHADLFRADYWRGLQTRIKNGHVEDVYAYRRKQRFSVKYAA
;
A
#
# COMPACT_ATOMS: atom_id res chain seq x y z
N MET A 1 -36.16 -29.37 9.15
CA MET A 1 -34.91 -29.56 8.38
C MET A 1 -34.30 -28.24 7.89
N SER A 2 -35.08 -27.21 7.53
CA SER A 2 -34.55 -25.91 7.04
C SER A 2 -33.66 -25.13 8.02
N ARG A 3 -34.06 -25.00 9.29
CA ARG A 3 -33.28 -24.26 10.31
C ARG A 3 -31.88 -24.86 10.57
N GLY A 4 -31.74 -26.19 10.47
CA GLY A 4 -30.46 -26.86 10.64
C GLY A 4 -29.48 -26.57 9.49
N LEU A 5 -30.00 -26.51 8.25
CA LEU A 5 -29.20 -26.16 7.08
C LEU A 5 -28.72 -24.71 7.13
N GLU A 6 -29.57 -23.78 7.54
CA GLU A 6 -29.22 -22.36 7.67
C GLU A 6 -28.08 -22.13 8.69
N LEU A 7 -28.16 -22.79 9.84
CA LEU A 7 -27.12 -22.74 10.87
C LEU A 7 -25.83 -23.42 10.39
N LEU A 8 -25.94 -24.56 9.70
CA LEU A 8 -24.78 -25.26 9.12
C LEU A 8 -23.99 -24.35 8.16
N ILE A 9 -24.69 -23.60 7.31
CA ILE A 9 -24.05 -22.66 6.38
C ILE A 9 -23.35 -21.52 7.15
N ALA A 10 -24.01 -20.94 8.16
CA ALA A 10 -23.39 -19.91 8.99
C ALA A 10 -22.10 -20.42 9.67
N GLN A 11 -22.14 -21.64 10.22
CA GLN A 11 -20.96 -22.29 10.81
C GLN A 11 -19.87 -22.60 9.77
N THR A 12 -20.25 -23.04 8.56
CA THR A 12 -19.32 -23.32 7.46
C THR A 12 -18.57 -22.06 7.04
N ILE A 13 -19.27 -20.92 6.92
CA ILE A 13 -18.65 -19.63 6.61
C ILE A 13 -17.70 -19.21 7.73
N LEU A 14 -18.10 -19.37 8.99
CA LEU A 14 -17.25 -18.99 10.14
C LEU A 14 -16.01 -19.89 10.25
N GLN A 15 -16.17 -21.20 10.04
CA GLN A 15 -15.05 -22.16 9.99
C GLN A 15 -14.08 -21.83 8.85
N GLY A 16 -14.60 -21.44 7.68
CA GLY A 16 -13.79 -20.99 6.56
C GLY A 16 -12.95 -19.76 6.92
N PHE A 17 -13.52 -18.82 7.69
CA PHE A 17 -12.78 -17.68 8.21
C PHE A 17 -11.70 -18.08 9.23
N ASP A 18 -12.01 -18.98 10.17
CA ASP A 18 -11.02 -19.50 11.13
C ASP A 18 -9.82 -20.14 10.41
N ALA A 19 -10.08 -20.99 9.42
CA ALA A 19 -9.04 -21.59 8.60
C ALA A 19 -8.22 -20.54 7.84
N GLN A 20 -8.89 -19.58 7.22
CA GLN A 20 -8.24 -18.51 6.47
C GLN A 20 -7.29 -17.69 7.36
N TYR A 21 -7.76 -17.24 8.52
CA TYR A 21 -6.97 -16.41 9.42
C TYR A 21 -5.87 -17.21 10.11
N GLY A 22 -6.11 -18.49 10.42
CA GLY A 22 -5.07 -19.42 10.88
C GLY A 22 -3.91 -19.51 9.89
N ARG A 23 -4.19 -19.75 8.60
CA ARG A 23 -3.15 -19.77 7.55
C ARG A 23 -2.46 -18.41 7.36
N PHE A 24 -3.20 -17.31 7.51
CA PHE A 24 -2.63 -15.96 7.47
C PHE A 24 -1.60 -15.74 8.59
N LEU A 25 -1.91 -16.20 9.80
CA LEU A 25 -1.00 -16.15 10.95
C LEU A 25 0.21 -17.07 10.76
N GLU A 26 0.04 -18.29 10.24
CA GLU A 26 1.14 -19.22 9.95
C GLU A 26 2.14 -18.64 8.94
N VAL A 27 1.66 -18.12 7.81
CA VAL A 27 2.52 -17.47 6.81
C VAL A 27 3.26 -16.29 7.43
N THR A 28 2.56 -15.50 8.27
CA THR A 28 3.14 -14.35 8.96
C THR A 28 4.18 -14.76 10.00
N GLY A 29 3.95 -15.83 10.76
CA GLY A 29 4.89 -16.36 11.76
C GLY A 29 6.23 -16.82 11.17
N GLY A 30 6.26 -17.21 9.90
CA GLY A 30 7.51 -17.52 9.20
C GLY A 30 8.37 -16.32 8.80
N ALA A 31 7.93 -15.07 9.04
CA ALA A 31 8.64 -13.88 8.59
C ALA A 31 10.01 -13.70 9.26
N GLN A 32 10.10 -14.03 10.56
CA GLN A 32 11.35 -13.98 11.30
C GLN A 32 12.42 -14.88 10.65
N GLN A 33 12.08 -16.13 10.37
CA GLN A 33 13.01 -17.09 9.78
C GLN A 33 13.51 -16.61 8.41
N ARG A 34 12.62 -16.09 7.55
CA ARG A 34 13.00 -15.56 6.23
C ARG A 34 13.94 -14.36 6.33
N PHE A 35 13.71 -13.48 7.31
CA PHE A 35 14.60 -12.36 7.61
C PHE A 35 15.97 -12.84 8.10
N GLU A 36 16.02 -13.78 9.05
CA GLU A 36 17.27 -14.31 9.61
C GLU A 36 18.12 -15.03 8.56
N GLN A 37 17.47 -15.74 7.63
CA GLN A 37 18.12 -16.45 6.52
C GLN A 37 18.50 -15.56 5.34
N ALA A 38 18.12 -14.26 5.37
CA ALA A 38 18.27 -13.34 4.24
C ALA A 38 17.65 -13.84 2.92
N ASP A 39 16.60 -14.66 3.00
CA ASP A 39 15.88 -15.15 1.82
C ASP A 39 14.83 -14.13 1.37
N TRP A 40 15.33 -13.06 0.72
CA TRP A 40 14.50 -11.93 0.29
C TRP A 40 13.49 -12.31 -0.79
N HIS A 41 13.81 -13.30 -1.62
CA HIS A 41 12.89 -13.86 -2.61
C HIS A 41 11.73 -14.59 -1.92
N ALA A 42 12.01 -15.38 -0.88
CA ALA A 42 10.95 -15.99 -0.07
C ALA A 42 10.11 -14.94 0.68
N VAL A 43 10.69 -13.82 1.12
CA VAL A 43 9.92 -12.71 1.72
C VAL A 43 8.90 -12.16 0.72
N GLN A 44 9.33 -11.85 -0.50
CA GLN A 44 8.43 -11.34 -1.55
C GLN A 44 7.37 -12.40 -1.93
N GLN A 45 7.77 -13.66 -2.07
CA GLN A 45 6.84 -14.74 -2.39
C GLN A 45 5.79 -14.98 -1.29
N ALA A 46 6.20 -14.92 -0.02
CA ALA A 46 5.29 -15.03 1.11
C ALA A 46 4.27 -13.87 1.14
N MET A 47 4.66 -12.66 0.71
CA MET A 47 3.72 -11.54 0.58
C MET A 47 2.63 -11.84 -0.45
N LYS A 48 3.02 -12.32 -1.64
CA LYS A 48 2.08 -12.73 -2.70
C LYS A 48 1.14 -13.84 -2.22
N GLN A 49 1.68 -14.88 -1.60
CA GLN A 49 0.88 -15.96 -1.02
C GLN A 49 -0.16 -15.43 -0.02
N ARG A 50 0.25 -14.52 0.86
CA ARG A 50 -0.64 -13.90 1.87
C ARG A 50 -1.77 -13.09 1.24
N ILE A 51 -1.52 -12.42 0.11
CA ILE A 51 -2.54 -11.68 -0.66
C ILE A 51 -3.62 -12.63 -1.20
N HIS A 52 -3.23 -13.80 -1.73
CA HIS A 52 -4.15 -14.78 -2.31
C HIS A 52 -4.93 -15.63 -1.29
N LEU A 53 -4.41 -15.79 -0.06
CA LEU A 53 -5.00 -16.66 0.98
C LEU A 53 -6.49 -16.41 1.19
N TYR A 54 -6.90 -15.14 1.26
CA TYR A 54 -8.27 -14.76 1.54
C TYR A 54 -9.22 -15.20 0.41
N ASP A 55 -8.88 -14.85 -0.84
CA ASP A 55 -9.71 -15.16 -2.00
C ASP A 55 -9.78 -16.68 -2.27
N HIS A 56 -8.73 -17.42 -1.93
CA HIS A 56 -8.72 -18.88 -1.97
C HIS A 56 -9.75 -19.49 -1.01
N HIS A 57 -9.74 -19.09 0.27
CA HIS A 57 -10.67 -19.63 1.27
C HIS A 57 -12.12 -19.21 1.01
N VAL A 58 -12.35 -17.98 0.53
CA VAL A 58 -13.69 -17.56 0.09
C VAL A 58 -14.17 -18.45 -1.07
N GLY A 59 -13.32 -18.73 -2.05
CA GLY A 59 -13.64 -19.63 -3.16
C GLY A 59 -13.98 -21.05 -2.68
N LEU A 60 -13.17 -21.61 -1.78
CA LEU A 60 -13.40 -22.93 -1.21
C LEU A 60 -14.74 -23.01 -0.48
N VAL A 61 -15.05 -22.03 0.37
CA VAL A 61 -16.34 -21.98 1.09
C VAL A 61 -17.50 -21.86 0.11
N VAL A 62 -17.39 -21.04 -0.93
CA VAL A 62 -18.45 -20.92 -1.95
C VAL A 62 -18.73 -22.26 -2.63
N GLU A 63 -17.70 -23.02 -3.00
CA GLU A 63 -17.90 -24.36 -3.58
C GLU A 63 -18.48 -25.35 -2.56
N GLN A 64 -18.05 -25.30 -1.29
CA GLN A 64 -18.67 -26.09 -0.21
C GLN A 64 -20.15 -25.78 -0.06
N LEU A 65 -20.53 -24.49 -0.07
CA LEU A 65 -21.92 -24.07 0.03
C LEU A 65 -22.75 -24.54 -1.16
N ARG A 66 -22.20 -24.52 -2.38
CA ARG A 66 -22.86 -25.07 -3.57
C ARG A 66 -23.13 -26.57 -3.43
N CYS A 67 -22.16 -27.33 -2.93
CA CYS A 67 -22.33 -28.77 -2.69
C CYS A 67 -23.35 -29.07 -1.57
N ILE A 68 -23.32 -28.31 -0.46
CA ILE A 68 -24.21 -28.48 0.70
C ILE A 68 -25.67 -28.17 0.33
N THR A 69 -25.87 -27.14 -0.49
CA THR A 69 -27.22 -26.69 -0.87
C THR A 69 -27.79 -27.48 -2.05
N GLY A 70 -26.95 -28.09 -2.89
CA GLY A 70 -27.37 -28.89 -4.03
C GLY A 70 -28.26 -28.09 -4.98
N SER A 71 -29.47 -28.58 -5.24
CA SER A 71 -30.50 -27.91 -6.06
C SER A 71 -31.37 -26.92 -5.27
N THR A 72 -31.10 -26.71 -3.98
CA THR A 72 -31.87 -25.77 -3.15
C THR A 72 -31.62 -24.36 -3.65
N ASP A 73 -32.68 -23.67 -4.06
CA ASP A 73 -32.59 -22.30 -4.55
C ASP A 73 -32.12 -21.38 -3.40
N ILE A 74 -30.86 -20.93 -3.47
CA ILE A 74 -30.28 -19.99 -2.51
C ILE A 74 -30.88 -18.61 -2.79
N ASN A 75 -32.13 -18.42 -2.37
CA ASN A 75 -32.79 -17.15 -2.53
C ASN A 75 -32.34 -16.14 -1.45
N ALA A 76 -32.61 -14.85 -1.69
CA ALA A 76 -32.20 -13.79 -0.78
C ALA A 76 -32.78 -13.95 0.64
N ALA A 77 -34.00 -14.49 0.77
CA ALA A 77 -34.66 -14.70 2.06
C ALA A 77 -33.94 -15.78 2.90
N PHE A 78 -33.44 -16.83 2.26
CA PHE A 78 -32.65 -17.87 2.92
C PHE A 78 -31.36 -17.30 3.53
N LEU A 79 -30.63 -16.48 2.78
CA LEU A 79 -29.38 -15.88 3.28
C LEU A 79 -29.58 -14.80 4.33
N LEU A 80 -30.72 -14.11 4.35
CA LEU A 80 -31.06 -13.24 5.48
C LEU A 80 -31.16 -14.03 6.78
N ARG A 81 -31.70 -15.25 6.74
CA ARG A 81 -31.75 -16.14 7.91
C ARG A 81 -30.37 -16.69 8.28
N VAL A 82 -29.56 -17.07 7.28
CA VAL A 82 -28.15 -17.44 7.51
C VAL A 82 -27.38 -16.30 8.17
N LYS A 83 -27.54 -15.06 7.68
CA LYS A 83 -26.92 -13.87 8.29
C LYS A 83 -27.38 -13.71 9.74
N SER A 84 -28.66 -13.90 10.04
CA SER A 84 -29.18 -13.84 11.41
C SER A 84 -28.50 -14.85 12.33
N HIS A 85 -28.36 -16.11 11.91
CA HIS A 85 -27.61 -17.12 12.67
C HIS A 85 -26.13 -16.73 12.80
N TYR A 86 -25.50 -16.25 11.73
CA TYR A 86 -24.11 -15.78 11.74
C TYR A 86 -23.90 -14.66 12.75
N THR A 87 -24.77 -13.64 12.76
CA THR A 87 -24.76 -12.53 13.72
C THR A 87 -24.83 -13.02 15.17
N GLN A 88 -25.60 -14.07 15.45
CA GLN A 88 -25.72 -14.65 16.80
C GLN A 88 -24.43 -15.38 17.26
N LEU A 89 -23.56 -15.78 16.33
CA LEU A 89 -22.27 -16.42 16.65
C LEU A 89 -21.16 -15.41 16.96
N LEU A 90 -21.33 -14.14 16.62
CA LEU A 90 -20.29 -13.12 16.69
C LEU A 90 -19.99 -12.50 18.07
N PRO A 91 -20.93 -12.38 19.05
CA PRO A 91 -20.67 -11.63 20.28
C PRO A 91 -19.45 -12.10 21.08
N ASP A 92 -19.21 -13.41 21.14
CA ASP A 92 -18.06 -14.00 21.85
C ASP A 92 -16.87 -14.28 20.93
N TYR A 93 -16.98 -13.95 19.63
CA TYR A 93 -15.97 -14.26 18.63
C TYR A 93 -14.95 -13.12 18.51
N PRO A 94 -13.66 -13.34 18.86
CA PRO A 94 -12.70 -12.23 19.04
C PRO A 94 -12.44 -11.37 17.81
N ARG A 95 -12.56 -11.95 16.60
CA ARG A 95 -12.24 -11.30 15.31
C ARG A 95 -13.50 -11.06 14.48
N TYR A 96 -14.60 -10.69 15.14
CA TYR A 96 -15.91 -10.59 14.52
C TYR A 96 -15.92 -9.63 13.31
N GLU A 97 -15.10 -8.59 13.31
CA GLU A 97 -15.08 -7.55 12.28
C GLU A 97 -14.57 -8.08 10.93
N ILE A 98 -13.60 -8.99 10.98
CA ILE A 98 -13.08 -9.65 9.79
C ILE A 98 -13.98 -10.83 9.40
N ALA A 99 -14.59 -11.50 10.38
CA ALA A 99 -15.59 -12.53 10.15
C ALA A 99 -16.78 -11.98 9.33
N GLU A 100 -17.31 -10.80 9.71
CA GLU A 100 -18.31 -10.07 8.92
C GLU A 100 -17.85 -9.78 7.48
N SER A 101 -16.58 -9.38 7.31
CA SER A 101 -16.01 -9.13 5.98
C SER A 101 -15.88 -10.40 5.15
N PHE A 102 -15.54 -11.53 5.78
CA PHE A 102 -15.49 -12.84 5.15
C PHE A 102 -16.88 -13.29 4.70
N PHE A 103 -17.90 -13.12 5.55
CA PHE A 103 -19.30 -13.32 5.18
C PHE A 103 -19.68 -12.46 3.96
N ASN A 104 -19.34 -11.16 3.98
CA ASN A 104 -19.64 -10.28 2.86
C ASN A 104 -19.00 -10.76 1.55
N SER A 105 -17.76 -11.23 1.62
CA SER A 105 -17.04 -11.72 0.44
C SER A 105 -17.66 -13.00 -0.12
N VAL A 106 -18.08 -13.93 0.74
CA VAL A 106 -18.81 -15.15 0.34
C VAL A 106 -20.14 -14.78 -0.31
N TYR A 107 -20.91 -13.88 0.31
CA TYR A 107 -22.18 -13.40 -0.23
C TYR A 107 -21.98 -12.76 -1.61
N CYS A 108 -21.02 -11.86 -1.75
CA CYS A 108 -20.72 -11.20 -3.03
C CYS A 108 -20.34 -12.19 -4.14
N ARG A 109 -19.64 -13.29 -3.82
CA ARG A 109 -19.36 -14.33 -4.82
C ARG A 109 -20.58 -15.15 -5.21
N LEU A 110 -21.52 -15.39 -4.29
CA LEU A 110 -22.76 -16.11 -4.59
C LEU A 110 -23.71 -15.30 -5.48
N PHE A 111 -23.74 -13.97 -5.35
CA PHE A 111 -24.66 -13.07 -6.10
C PHE A 111 -23.96 -12.20 -7.15
N ASP A 112 -22.76 -12.55 -7.59
CA ASP A 112 -22.01 -11.79 -8.60
C ASP A 112 -21.88 -10.29 -8.25
N HIS A 113 -21.69 -9.97 -6.97
CA HIS A 113 -21.61 -8.60 -6.43
C HIS A 113 -22.84 -7.73 -6.73
N ARG A 114 -24.02 -8.34 -6.95
CA ARG A 114 -25.28 -7.62 -7.16
C ARG A 114 -26.12 -7.65 -5.88
N SER A 115 -27.18 -6.83 -5.86
CA SER A 115 -28.21 -6.93 -4.81
C SER A 115 -27.69 -6.67 -3.38
N LEU A 116 -26.67 -5.82 -3.26
CA LEU A 116 -26.00 -5.48 -2.00
C LEU A 116 -26.87 -4.49 -1.20
N SER A 117 -27.46 -4.95 -0.09
CA SER A 117 -28.22 -4.10 0.82
C SER A 117 -27.74 -4.27 2.27
N PRO A 118 -27.92 -3.26 3.15
CA PRO A 118 -27.56 -3.36 4.57
C PRO A 118 -28.25 -4.53 5.30
N GLU A 119 -29.43 -4.92 4.84
CA GLU A 119 -30.16 -6.07 5.37
C GLU A 119 -29.42 -7.38 5.04
N ARG A 120 -28.90 -7.51 3.81
CA ARG A 120 -28.30 -8.75 3.28
C ARG A 120 -26.83 -8.93 3.63
N LEU A 121 -26.11 -7.84 3.88
CA LEU A 121 -24.66 -7.81 4.13
C LEU A 121 -24.32 -7.05 5.40
N PHE A 122 -23.15 -7.30 5.97
CA PHE A 122 -22.58 -6.48 7.03
C PHE A 122 -21.90 -5.24 6.44
N ILE A 123 -22.70 -4.38 5.76
CA ILE A 123 -22.20 -3.08 5.27
C ILE A 123 -21.70 -2.26 6.45
N PHE A 124 -22.47 -2.22 7.54
CA PHE A 124 -22.04 -1.76 8.86
C PHE A 124 -21.90 -2.96 9.80
N SER A 125 -21.08 -2.82 10.85
CA SER A 125 -20.90 -3.89 11.83
C SER A 125 -22.17 -4.10 12.66
N SER A 126 -22.44 -5.35 13.01
CA SER A 126 -23.55 -5.70 13.91
C SER A 126 -23.18 -5.55 15.39
N GLN A 127 -21.90 -5.39 15.71
CA GLN A 127 -21.40 -5.33 17.08
C GLN A 127 -21.23 -3.89 17.57
N PRO A 128 -21.35 -3.62 18.88
CA PRO A 128 -21.16 -2.28 19.44
C PRO A 128 -19.71 -1.81 19.30
N GLY A 129 -19.51 -0.49 19.25
CA GLY A 129 -18.20 0.12 19.06
C GLY A 129 -17.18 -0.10 20.19
N GLN A 130 -17.62 -0.57 21.38
CA GLN A 130 -16.71 -0.91 22.47
C GLN A 130 -16.12 -2.30 22.25
N ARG A 131 -14.93 -2.33 21.64
CA ARG A 131 -14.34 -3.56 21.09
C ARG A 131 -13.74 -4.50 22.14
N PHE A 132 -13.24 -3.99 23.26
CA PHE A 132 -12.48 -4.79 24.24
C PHE A 132 -12.80 -4.35 25.67
N ARG A 133 -13.08 -5.31 26.58
CA ARG A 133 -13.14 -5.06 28.03
C ARG A 133 -11.74 -5.12 28.66
N ALA A 134 -10.98 -6.16 28.30
CA ALA A 134 -9.57 -6.35 28.62
C ALA A 134 -8.96 -7.29 27.56
N LEU A 135 -7.73 -7.04 27.14
CA LEU A 135 -7.06 -7.89 26.17
C LEU A 135 -6.63 -9.20 26.84
N PRO A 136 -6.92 -10.38 26.26
CA PRO A 136 -6.52 -11.67 26.85
C PRO A 136 -4.99 -11.82 26.99
N ARG A 137 -4.23 -11.13 26.14
CA ARG A 137 -2.77 -11.06 26.17
C ARG A 137 -2.34 -9.61 25.89
N PRO A 138 -1.40 -9.04 26.68
CA PRO A 138 -0.82 -7.74 26.36
C PRO A 138 -0.18 -7.75 24.97
N LEU A 139 -0.40 -6.69 24.19
CA LEU A 139 0.20 -6.52 22.85
C LEU A 139 1.58 -5.85 22.90
N ALA A 140 1.89 -5.20 24.01
CA ALA A 140 3.11 -4.43 24.22
C ALA A 140 3.58 -4.59 25.67
N LYS A 141 4.83 -4.22 25.92
CA LYS A 141 5.50 -4.25 27.22
C LYS A 141 6.06 -2.86 27.53
N ASP A 142 5.85 -2.42 28.77
CA ASP A 142 6.40 -1.16 29.26
C ASP A 142 7.84 -1.35 29.76
N PHE A 143 8.69 -0.37 29.46
CA PHE A 143 10.09 -0.32 29.86
C PHE A 143 10.39 1.05 30.46
N TYR A 144 10.80 1.08 31.72
CA TYR A 144 11.11 2.28 32.49
C TYR A 144 12.62 2.44 32.69
N PRO A 145 13.18 3.65 32.55
CA PRO A 145 14.63 3.87 32.61
C PRO A 145 15.18 3.92 34.05
N GLU A 146 14.79 2.98 34.91
CA GLU A 146 15.21 2.94 36.33
C GLU A 146 16.74 2.84 36.52
N GLN A 147 17.41 2.14 35.60
CA GLN A 147 18.87 1.98 35.55
C GLN A 147 19.50 2.83 34.42
N GLY A 148 18.77 3.84 33.93
CA GLY A 148 19.16 4.67 32.80
C GLY A 148 18.78 4.08 31.43
N TRP A 149 18.80 4.95 30.41
CA TRP A 149 18.38 4.63 29.04
C TRP A 149 19.27 3.61 28.34
N GLU A 150 20.57 3.58 28.65
CA GLU A 150 21.50 2.60 28.07
C GLU A 150 21.16 1.17 28.48
N ALA A 151 20.90 0.94 29.77
CA ALA A 151 20.47 -0.35 30.29
C ALA A 151 19.09 -0.75 29.73
N LEU A 152 18.16 0.21 29.64
CA LEU A 152 16.83 0.00 29.07
C LEU A 152 16.92 -0.47 27.61
N LEU A 153 17.62 0.28 26.75
CA LEU A 153 17.72 -0.04 25.32
C LEU A 153 18.50 -1.33 25.07
N THR A 154 19.55 -1.57 25.86
CA THR A 154 20.29 -2.85 25.81
C THR A 154 19.35 -4.03 26.12
N LYS A 155 18.47 -3.90 27.11
CA LYS A 155 17.46 -4.90 27.45
C LYS A 155 16.42 -5.04 26.34
N VAL A 156 15.89 -3.94 25.80
CA VAL A 156 14.91 -3.96 24.70
C VAL A 156 15.47 -4.70 23.48
N LEU A 157 16.70 -4.41 23.07
CA LEU A 157 17.35 -5.08 21.93
C LEU A 157 17.72 -6.54 22.24
N ALA A 158 18.01 -6.87 23.50
CA ALA A 158 18.29 -8.24 23.93
C ALA A 158 17.03 -9.12 24.06
N ASP A 159 15.88 -8.52 24.40
CA ASP A 159 14.58 -9.20 24.51
C ASP A 159 14.01 -9.59 23.12
N LEU A 160 14.61 -9.12 22.01
CA LEU A 160 14.16 -9.44 20.66
C LEU A 160 14.38 -10.91 20.31
N PRO A 161 13.44 -11.55 19.59
CA PRO A 161 13.52 -12.98 19.28
C PRO A 161 14.55 -13.33 18.19
N LEU A 162 15.21 -12.33 17.60
CA LEU A 162 16.14 -12.50 16.47
C LEU A 162 17.39 -13.28 16.89
N ARG A 163 17.73 -14.34 16.15
CA ARG A 163 18.79 -15.29 16.49
C ARG A 163 20.13 -14.99 15.80
N LEU A 164 20.35 -13.75 15.40
CA LEU A 164 21.56 -13.30 14.72
C LEU A 164 22.44 -12.44 15.65
N PRO A 165 23.77 -12.44 15.47
CA PRO A 165 24.65 -11.55 16.21
C PRO A 165 24.41 -10.10 15.80
N TRP A 166 24.66 -9.18 16.73
CA TRP A 166 24.67 -7.74 16.45
C TRP A 166 26.07 -7.32 16.00
N GLN A 167 26.17 -6.50 14.96
CA GLN A 167 27.46 -5.96 14.49
C GLN A 167 28.14 -5.15 15.61
N ASN A 168 27.39 -4.20 16.19
CA ASN A 168 27.85 -3.41 17.33
C ASN A 168 26.66 -2.84 18.11
N ARG A 169 26.13 -3.63 19.06
CA ARG A 169 24.97 -3.23 19.86
C ARG A 169 25.23 -1.97 20.72
N PRO A 170 26.37 -1.80 21.42
CA PRO A 170 26.64 -0.58 22.18
C PRO A 170 26.65 0.69 21.32
N ARG A 171 27.22 0.62 20.11
CA ARG A 171 27.19 1.73 19.14
C ARG A 171 25.75 2.11 18.80
N ASP A 172 24.92 1.14 18.43
CA ASP A 172 23.53 1.40 18.01
C ASP A 172 22.69 1.97 19.16
N VAL A 173 22.90 1.48 20.40
CA VAL A 173 22.30 2.05 21.61
C VAL A 173 22.75 3.51 21.79
N GLY A 174 24.04 3.79 21.64
CA GLY A 174 24.58 5.15 21.72
C GLY A 174 23.93 6.10 20.70
N TYR A 175 23.72 5.66 19.46
CA TYR A 175 23.02 6.46 18.43
C TYR A 175 21.56 6.73 18.78
N ILE A 176 20.84 5.74 19.33
CA ILE A 176 19.45 5.93 19.76
C ILE A 176 19.38 6.96 20.90
N ILE A 177 20.28 6.87 21.89
CA ILE A 177 20.32 7.82 23.01
C ILE A 177 20.66 9.23 22.51
N ALA A 178 21.65 9.36 21.62
CA ALA A 178 22.00 10.66 21.03
C ALA A 178 20.78 11.29 20.32
N HIS A 179 20.06 10.50 19.51
CA HIS A 179 18.84 10.96 18.85
C HIS A 179 17.74 11.37 19.83
N LEU A 180 17.52 10.58 20.88
CA LEU A 180 16.52 10.88 21.91
C LEU A 180 16.87 12.15 22.69
N LEU A 181 18.15 12.34 23.05
CA LEU A 181 18.64 13.56 23.71
C LEU A 181 18.48 14.79 22.82
N GLU A 182 18.79 14.69 21.53
CA GLU A 182 18.57 15.79 20.57
C GLU A 182 17.08 16.12 20.39
N THR A 183 16.20 15.12 20.50
CA THR A 183 14.75 15.29 20.27
C THR A 183 14.03 15.82 21.51
N LEU A 184 14.30 15.26 22.68
CA LEU A 184 13.59 15.55 23.93
C LEU A 184 14.35 16.50 24.87
N GLY A 185 15.66 16.63 24.71
CA GLY A 185 16.51 17.32 25.67
C GLY A 185 16.83 16.49 26.93
N ALA A 186 17.74 17.00 27.74
CA ALA A 186 18.21 16.33 28.95
C ALA A 186 17.19 16.33 30.10
N ASP A 187 16.22 17.25 30.09
CA ASP A 187 15.24 17.42 31.16
C ASP A 187 14.03 16.48 31.00
N THR A 188 13.55 16.27 29.76
CA THR A 188 12.34 15.46 29.51
C THR A 188 12.63 13.97 29.37
N LEU A 189 13.84 13.60 28.93
CA LEU A 189 14.21 12.20 28.69
C LEU A 189 14.17 11.31 29.96
N PRO A 190 14.60 11.76 31.15
CA PRO A 190 14.54 10.95 32.38
C PRO A 190 13.12 10.58 32.81
N ASP A 191 12.14 11.46 32.60
CA ASP A 191 10.73 11.25 32.95
C ASP A 191 9.92 10.54 31.85
N SER A 192 10.59 10.11 30.79
CA SER A 192 9.99 9.40 29.66
C SER A 192 10.20 7.89 29.78
N HIS A 193 9.31 7.09 29.18
CA HIS A 193 9.43 5.63 29.13
C HIS A 193 8.97 5.07 27.79
N LEU A 194 9.25 3.79 27.53
CA LEU A 194 8.83 3.12 26.30
C LEU A 194 7.71 2.12 26.55
N GLN A 195 6.76 2.05 25.62
CA GLN A 195 5.87 0.91 25.47
C GLN A 195 6.11 0.26 24.11
N VAL A 196 6.77 -0.89 24.09
CA VAL A 196 7.21 -1.55 22.84
C VAL A 196 6.28 -2.71 22.49
N ALA A 197 5.84 -2.79 21.24
CA ALA A 197 5.04 -3.93 20.77
C ALA A 197 5.82 -5.23 20.93
N ASN A 198 5.12 -6.28 21.37
CA ASN A 198 5.74 -7.59 21.60
C ASN A 198 6.22 -8.27 20.30
N GLU A 199 5.61 -7.90 19.17
CA GLU A 199 5.87 -8.49 17.86
C GLU A 199 6.56 -7.47 16.94
N LEU A 200 7.58 -7.92 16.21
CA LEU A 200 8.23 -7.12 15.17
C LEU A 200 7.37 -7.03 13.91
N PHE A 201 7.49 -5.91 13.20
CA PHE A 201 6.81 -5.64 11.94
C PHE A 201 7.78 -5.89 10.79
N TYR A 202 7.63 -6.99 10.06
CA TYR A 202 8.56 -7.36 8.98
C TYR A 202 8.11 -6.79 7.64
N ARG A 203 9.06 -6.23 6.88
CA ARG A 203 8.84 -5.80 5.50
C ARG A 203 10.15 -5.80 4.72
N ASN A 204 10.18 -6.52 3.60
CA ASN A 204 11.35 -6.65 2.73
C ASN A 204 12.59 -7.05 3.55
N LYS A 205 13.66 -6.25 3.49
CA LYS A 205 14.95 -6.49 4.15
C LYS A 205 15.04 -5.95 5.58
N ALA A 206 13.91 -5.55 6.19
CA ALA A 206 13.89 -4.93 7.51
C ALA A 206 12.88 -5.57 8.47
N ALA A 207 13.30 -5.72 9.72
CA ALA A 207 12.45 -6.06 10.86
C ALA A 207 12.27 -4.80 11.71
N TRP A 208 11.05 -4.34 11.90
CA TRP A 208 10.77 -3.08 12.57
C TRP A 208 10.32 -3.30 14.01
N LEU A 209 11.04 -2.71 14.95
CA LEU A 209 10.55 -2.53 16.31
C LEU A 209 9.66 -1.29 16.31
N VAL A 210 8.43 -1.46 16.78
CA VAL A 210 7.41 -0.42 16.86
C VAL A 210 7.04 -0.23 18.32
N GLY A 211 7.18 1.00 18.81
CA GLY A 211 6.83 1.37 20.16
C GLY A 211 6.23 2.76 20.25
N LYS A 212 5.81 3.10 21.46
CA LYS A 212 5.41 4.43 21.91
C LYS A 212 6.50 4.95 22.83
N LEU A 213 6.99 6.15 22.55
CA LEU A 213 7.80 6.95 23.45
C LEU A 213 6.84 7.84 24.24
N ILE A 214 6.61 7.50 25.50
CA ILE A 214 5.68 8.19 26.37
C ILE A 214 6.49 9.21 27.17
N THR A 215 6.19 10.48 26.94
CA THR A 215 6.80 11.63 27.62
C THR A 215 5.76 12.28 28.55
N PRO A 216 6.16 13.17 29.47
CA PRO A 216 5.21 13.92 30.29
C PRO A 216 4.16 14.70 29.49
N ASP A 217 4.52 15.20 28.30
CA ASP A 217 3.67 16.09 27.51
C ASP A 217 2.87 15.36 26.41
N ALA A 218 3.41 14.24 25.90
CA ALA A 218 2.83 13.55 24.74
C ALA A 218 3.28 12.10 24.59
N THR A 219 2.49 11.34 23.82
CA THR A 219 2.89 10.03 23.29
C THR A 219 3.39 10.19 21.86
N LEU A 220 4.67 9.88 21.64
CA LEU A 220 5.32 9.96 20.34
C LEU A 220 5.56 8.55 19.77
N PRO A 221 5.64 8.39 18.43
CA PRO A 221 6.13 7.15 17.84
C PRO A 221 7.57 6.86 18.28
N PHE A 222 7.94 5.58 18.35
CA PHE A 222 9.32 5.13 18.51
C PHE A 222 9.55 3.94 17.57
N LEU A 223 10.17 4.19 16.43
CA LEU A 223 10.36 3.17 15.39
C LEU A 223 11.84 2.93 15.15
N LEU A 224 12.27 1.67 15.27
CA LEU A 224 13.64 1.24 14.97
C LEU A 224 13.61 0.19 13.84
N PRO A 225 14.04 0.54 12.61
CA PRO A 225 14.28 -0.44 11.57
C PRO A 225 15.58 -1.20 11.83
N ILE A 226 15.46 -2.50 12.02
CA ILE A 226 16.58 -3.43 12.15
C ILE A 226 16.86 -4.01 10.77
N HIS A 227 18.06 -3.76 10.27
CA HIS A 227 18.59 -4.29 9.02
C HIS A 227 19.63 -5.36 9.29
N ARG A 228 19.98 -6.09 8.23
CA ARG A 228 21.03 -7.11 8.22
C ARG A 228 22.18 -6.62 7.34
N SER A 229 23.41 -6.68 7.84
CA SER A 229 24.60 -6.40 7.04
C SER A 229 24.84 -7.49 5.99
N ASP A 230 25.76 -7.25 5.06
CA ASP A 230 26.13 -8.25 4.06
C ASP A 230 26.77 -9.49 4.71
N GLU A 231 27.49 -9.31 5.83
CA GLU A 231 28.07 -10.37 6.67
C GLU A 231 27.02 -11.12 7.51
N GLY A 232 25.80 -10.59 7.59
CA GLY A 232 24.68 -11.22 8.29
C GLY A 232 24.49 -10.81 9.75
N GLU A 233 25.03 -9.66 10.12
CA GLU A 233 24.91 -9.10 11.46
C GLU A 233 23.75 -8.10 11.55
N LEU A 234 23.12 -7.98 12.72
CA LEU A 234 22.04 -7.04 12.98
C LEU A 234 22.57 -5.62 13.23
N VAL A 235 21.90 -4.64 12.64
CA VAL A 235 22.17 -3.20 12.82
C VAL A 235 20.85 -2.43 12.91
N VAL A 236 20.74 -1.49 13.86
CA VAL A 236 19.67 -0.48 13.85
C VAL A 236 20.08 0.66 12.92
N ASP A 237 19.28 0.92 11.87
CA ASP A 237 19.67 1.92 10.86
C ASP A 237 19.35 3.37 11.26
N THR A 238 18.29 3.58 12.06
CA THR A 238 17.86 4.91 12.54
C THR A 238 16.90 4.79 13.72
N CYS A 239 16.49 5.94 14.30
CA CYS A 239 15.40 6.08 15.25
C CYS A 239 14.43 7.15 14.74
N LEU A 240 13.16 6.80 14.58
CA LEU A 240 12.13 7.73 14.10
C LEU A 240 11.14 8.01 15.22
N THR A 241 11.01 9.29 15.58
CA THR A 241 10.22 9.75 16.73
C THR A 241 9.08 10.70 16.35
N THR A 242 8.89 10.98 15.06
CA THR A 242 7.85 11.91 14.58
C THR A 242 6.66 11.19 13.95
N SER A 243 5.46 11.75 14.12
CA SER A 243 4.24 11.23 13.47
C SER A 243 4.31 11.30 11.94
N ALA A 244 5.05 12.26 11.37
CA ALA A 244 5.26 12.36 9.93
C ALA A 244 6.08 11.18 9.40
N GLU A 245 7.19 10.84 10.07
CA GLU A 245 8.02 9.69 9.73
C GLU A 245 7.24 8.38 9.90
N ALA A 246 6.55 8.21 11.02
CA ALA A 246 5.69 7.05 11.25
C ALA A 246 4.62 6.92 10.15
N SER A 247 3.97 8.02 9.76
CA SER A 247 2.98 8.03 8.69
C SER A 247 3.53 7.57 7.33
N MET A 248 4.79 7.93 7.02
CA MET A 248 5.52 7.48 5.82
C MET A 248 5.96 6.01 5.89
N VAL A 249 6.40 5.54 7.06
CA VAL A 249 6.76 4.13 7.31
C VAL A 249 5.54 3.23 7.14
N PHE A 250 4.38 3.67 7.63
CA PHE A 250 3.08 3.00 7.47
C PHE A 250 2.30 3.53 6.25
N GLY A 251 3.01 4.08 5.25
CA GLY A 251 2.41 4.74 4.07
C GLY A 251 1.67 3.77 3.15
N PHE A 252 0.59 4.25 2.51
CA PHE A 252 -0.24 3.47 1.57
C PHE A 252 0.52 3.01 0.31
N ALA A 253 1.61 3.69 -0.04
CA ALA A 253 2.43 3.34 -1.20
C ALA A 253 3.42 2.19 -0.92
N ARG A 254 3.45 1.65 0.30
CA ARG A 254 4.37 0.57 0.71
C ARG A 254 3.65 -0.76 0.75
N SER A 255 4.43 -1.83 0.61
CA SER A 255 3.97 -3.18 0.92
C SER A 255 3.50 -3.27 2.37
N TYR A 256 2.51 -4.13 2.62
CA TYR A 256 1.96 -4.31 3.96
C TYR A 256 3.02 -4.88 4.90
N PHE A 257 2.90 -4.61 6.20
CA PHE A 257 3.72 -5.29 7.19
C PHE A 257 3.24 -6.74 7.39
N MET A 258 4.20 -7.63 7.60
CA MET A 258 3.97 -8.94 8.22
C MET A 258 4.20 -8.79 9.72
N VAL A 259 3.11 -8.69 10.47
CA VAL A 259 3.12 -8.63 11.94
C VAL A 259 2.15 -9.68 12.47
N TYR A 260 2.62 -10.51 13.40
CA TYR A 260 1.82 -11.60 13.96
C TYR A 260 0.75 -11.02 14.91
N ALA A 261 -0.50 -10.98 14.45
CA ALA A 261 -1.59 -10.31 15.18
C ALA A 261 -2.79 -11.26 15.38
N PRO A 262 -2.84 -12.03 16.48
CA PRO A 262 -3.97 -12.91 16.78
C PRO A 262 -5.31 -12.18 16.92
N LEU A 263 -5.26 -10.92 17.34
CA LEU A 263 -6.39 -10.02 17.50
C LEU A 263 -6.08 -8.67 16.81
N PRO A 264 -6.32 -8.55 15.49
CA PRO A 264 -5.88 -7.40 14.71
C PRO A 264 -6.60 -6.11 15.09
N GLY A 265 -7.87 -6.16 15.48
CA GLY A 265 -8.60 -4.96 15.94
C GLY A 265 -7.98 -4.30 17.17
N ALA A 266 -7.33 -5.06 18.05
CA ALA A 266 -6.64 -4.52 19.21
C ALA A 266 -5.30 -3.86 18.83
N LEU A 267 -4.57 -4.47 17.88
CA LEU A 267 -3.34 -3.87 17.34
C LEU A 267 -3.64 -2.57 16.59
N VAL A 268 -4.72 -2.53 15.81
CA VAL A 268 -5.18 -1.31 15.12
C VAL A 268 -5.44 -0.20 16.12
N GLU A 269 -6.14 -0.49 17.22
CA GLU A 269 -6.42 0.50 18.26
C GLU A 269 -5.14 1.02 18.92
N TRP A 270 -4.22 0.12 19.25
CA TRP A 270 -2.92 0.50 19.82
C TRP A 270 -2.10 1.40 18.88
N LEU A 271 -2.15 1.13 17.56
CA LEU A 271 -1.46 1.92 16.53
C LEU A 271 -2.05 3.33 16.33
N ARG A 272 -3.31 3.58 16.71
CA ARG A 272 -3.97 4.88 16.47
C ARG A 272 -3.22 6.04 17.13
N GLU A 273 -2.69 5.84 18.33
CA GLU A 273 -1.97 6.89 19.06
C GLU A 273 -0.71 7.35 18.33
N ILE A 274 0.02 6.44 17.68
CA ILE A 274 1.25 6.75 16.94
C ILE A 274 0.99 7.09 15.46
N LEU A 275 -0.20 6.80 14.95
CA LEU A 275 -0.63 7.07 13.58
C LEU A 275 -1.97 7.82 13.54
N PRO A 276 -2.09 9.00 14.19
CA PRO A 276 -3.37 9.69 14.38
C PRO A 276 -4.02 10.15 13.07
N GLY A 277 -3.22 10.37 12.02
CA GLY A 277 -3.71 10.81 10.71
C GLY A 277 -4.22 9.69 9.80
N LYS A 278 -4.17 8.42 10.23
CA LYS A 278 -4.60 7.27 9.42
C LYS A 278 -6.01 6.82 9.78
N THR A 279 -6.81 6.52 8.77
CA THR A 279 -8.15 5.97 8.97
C THR A 279 -8.08 4.52 9.44
N THR A 280 -9.20 3.98 9.92
CA THR A 280 -9.29 2.57 10.34
C THR A 280 -8.92 1.63 9.19
N ALA A 281 -9.42 1.93 7.98
CA ALA A 281 -9.08 1.16 6.79
C ALA A 281 -7.57 1.17 6.49
N GLU A 282 -6.93 2.34 6.59
CA GLU A 282 -5.48 2.46 6.34
C GLU A 282 -4.64 1.68 7.36
N LEU A 283 -5.06 1.64 8.63
CA LEU A 283 -4.38 0.87 9.68
C LEU A 283 -4.49 -0.64 9.44
N TYR A 284 -5.69 -1.16 9.10
CA TYR A 284 -5.85 -2.56 8.73
C TYR A 284 -5.06 -2.93 7.48
N MET A 285 -4.98 -2.02 6.51
CA MET A 285 -4.17 -2.20 5.31
C MET A 285 -2.69 -2.32 5.68
N ALA A 286 -2.20 -1.46 6.57
CA ALA A 286 -0.80 -1.46 6.97
C ALA A 286 -0.35 -2.78 7.63
N ILE A 287 -1.24 -3.46 8.38
CA ILE A 287 -0.95 -4.77 8.99
C ILE A 287 -1.26 -5.97 8.08
N GLY A 288 -1.71 -5.72 6.84
CA GLY A 288 -1.94 -6.74 5.80
C GLY A 288 -3.36 -7.30 5.72
N CYS A 289 -4.31 -6.78 6.49
CA CYS A 289 -5.72 -7.17 6.42
C CYS A 289 -6.46 -6.47 5.27
N GLN A 290 -5.91 -6.55 4.05
CA GLN A 290 -6.34 -5.75 2.89
C GLN A 290 -7.82 -5.89 2.50
N LYS A 291 -8.40 -7.09 2.63
CA LYS A 291 -9.81 -7.34 2.28
C LYS A 291 -10.76 -6.76 3.32
N HIS A 292 -10.38 -6.77 4.60
CA HIS A 292 -11.13 -6.07 5.64
C HIS A 292 -10.98 -4.55 5.51
N ALA A 293 -9.78 -4.06 5.16
CA ALA A 293 -9.57 -2.66 4.85
C ALA A 293 -10.49 -2.16 3.72
N LYS A 294 -10.82 -2.99 2.73
CA LYS A 294 -11.83 -2.67 1.69
C LYS A 294 -13.23 -2.47 2.30
N THR A 295 -13.66 -3.32 3.23
CA THR A 295 -14.93 -3.16 3.94
C THR A 295 -14.97 -1.83 4.71
N GLU A 296 -13.93 -1.55 5.50
CA GLU A 296 -13.82 -0.29 6.24
C GLU A 296 -13.71 0.92 5.31
N SER A 297 -12.99 0.80 4.19
CA SER A 297 -12.87 1.86 3.18
C SER A 297 -14.23 2.22 2.59
N TYR A 298 -15.08 1.22 2.35
CA TYR A 298 -16.44 1.44 1.86
C TYR A 298 -17.34 2.06 2.93
N ARG A 299 -17.18 1.67 4.21
CA ARG A 299 -17.88 2.30 5.35
C ARG A 299 -17.50 3.78 5.49
N GLU A 300 -16.21 4.09 5.39
CA GLU A 300 -15.69 5.47 5.42
C GLU A 300 -16.25 6.31 4.25
N TYR A 301 -16.30 5.74 3.04
CA TYR A 301 -16.93 6.36 1.88
C TYR A 301 -18.42 6.65 2.09
N LEU A 302 -19.19 5.66 2.59
CA LEU A 302 -20.62 5.84 2.87
C LEU A 302 -20.87 6.89 3.96
N HIS A 303 -19.99 6.96 4.96
CA HIS A 303 -20.08 8.00 5.97
C HIS A 303 -19.83 9.38 5.37
N TYR A 304 -18.82 9.52 4.51
CA TYR A 304 -18.50 10.77 3.82
C TYR A 304 -19.68 11.23 2.94
N ILE A 305 -20.19 10.35 2.09
CA ILE A 305 -21.24 10.70 1.12
C ILE A 305 -22.60 11.00 1.76
N ALA A 306 -22.83 10.54 2.99
CA ALA A 306 -24.06 10.84 3.74
C ALA A 306 -24.06 12.27 4.34
N HIS A 307 -22.89 12.89 4.50
CA HIS A 307 -22.74 14.20 5.14
C HIS A 307 -22.22 15.28 4.20
N ALA A 308 -21.54 14.90 3.12
CA ALA A 308 -21.03 15.83 2.12
C ALA A 308 -22.15 16.24 1.14
N ASP A 309 -22.34 17.55 0.97
CA ASP A 309 -23.18 18.13 -0.10
C ASP A 309 -22.29 18.46 -1.31
N GLU A 310 -21.66 17.44 -1.86
CA GLU A 310 -20.74 17.55 -3.00
C GLU A 310 -21.13 16.55 -4.09
N GLN A 311 -20.85 16.90 -5.34
CA GLN A 311 -21.03 16.01 -6.48
C GLN A 311 -19.69 15.45 -6.96
N PHE A 312 -19.72 14.23 -7.48
CA PHE A 312 -18.58 13.63 -8.17
C PHE A 312 -18.21 14.47 -9.39
N ILE A 313 -16.93 14.77 -9.51
CA ILE A 313 -16.31 15.54 -10.60
C ILE A 313 -15.14 14.77 -11.19
N GLU A 314 -14.78 15.08 -12.44
CA GLU A 314 -13.51 14.61 -13.01
C GLU A 314 -12.35 15.05 -12.11
N ALA A 315 -11.38 14.16 -11.88
CA ALA A 315 -10.24 14.48 -11.03
C ALA A 315 -9.37 15.56 -11.69
N PRO A 316 -8.85 16.55 -10.92
CA PRO A 316 -7.99 17.58 -11.48
C PRO A 316 -6.68 16.97 -11.99
N GLY A 317 -6.22 17.41 -13.16
CA GLY A 317 -5.03 16.87 -13.81
C GLY A 317 -5.18 16.77 -15.32
N ILE A 318 -4.19 16.14 -15.96
CA ILE A 318 -4.25 15.81 -17.39
C ILE A 318 -5.14 14.58 -17.55
N ARG A 319 -6.09 14.64 -18.50
CA ARG A 319 -7.01 13.53 -18.77
C ARG A 319 -6.25 12.30 -19.26
N GLY A 320 -6.51 11.17 -18.62
CA GLY A 320 -5.94 9.87 -18.98
C GLY A 320 -6.41 9.36 -20.35
N MET A 321 -5.51 8.69 -21.07
CA MET A 321 -5.81 8.06 -22.36
C MET A 321 -6.47 6.68 -22.21
N VAL A 322 -6.23 6.01 -21.08
CA VAL A 322 -6.70 4.65 -20.79
C VAL A 322 -7.73 4.63 -19.65
N MET A 323 -7.56 5.51 -18.66
CA MET A 323 -8.41 5.59 -17.47
C MET A 323 -9.30 6.84 -17.48
N LEU A 324 -10.56 6.69 -17.08
CA LEU A 324 -11.44 7.77 -16.64
C LEU A 324 -11.32 7.87 -15.12
N VAL A 325 -10.99 9.05 -14.60
CA VAL A 325 -10.72 9.27 -13.17
C VAL A 325 -11.61 10.36 -12.61
N PHE A 326 -12.29 10.08 -11.50
CA PHE A 326 -13.18 11.02 -10.83
C PHE A 326 -13.05 10.97 -9.31
N THR A 327 -13.55 11.98 -8.62
CA THR A 327 -13.47 12.13 -7.16
C THR A 327 -14.60 12.99 -6.62
N LEU A 328 -14.78 13.00 -5.31
CA LEU A 328 -15.47 14.09 -4.61
C LEU A 328 -14.44 15.17 -4.21
N PRO A 329 -14.78 16.47 -4.27
CA PRO A 329 -13.89 17.59 -3.94
C PRO A 329 -13.14 17.46 -2.62
N GLY A 330 -13.81 17.11 -1.52
CA GLY A 330 -13.20 16.95 -0.20
C GLY A 330 -12.73 15.53 0.13
N PHE A 331 -12.94 14.56 -0.76
CA PHE A 331 -12.61 13.16 -0.51
C PHE A 331 -11.14 12.86 -0.84
N ASP A 332 -10.56 11.96 -0.05
CA ASP A 332 -9.13 11.63 -0.07
C ASP A 332 -8.79 10.43 -0.97
N ARG A 333 -9.73 9.99 -1.81
CA ARG A 333 -9.56 8.89 -2.76
C ARG A 333 -10.15 9.24 -4.12
N VAL A 334 -9.55 8.69 -5.17
CA VAL A 334 -10.04 8.78 -6.55
C VAL A 334 -10.61 7.44 -7.00
N PHE A 335 -11.54 7.50 -7.95
CA PHE A 335 -12.17 6.36 -8.60
C PHE A 335 -11.64 6.28 -10.02
N LYS A 336 -11.05 5.16 -10.40
CA LYS A 336 -10.46 4.92 -11.73
C LYS A 336 -11.23 3.83 -12.46
N VAL A 337 -11.79 4.16 -13.62
CA VAL A 337 -12.52 3.24 -14.50
C VAL A 337 -11.73 3.08 -15.80
N ILE A 338 -11.52 1.85 -16.24
CA ILE A 338 -10.88 1.58 -17.53
C ILE A 338 -11.86 2.00 -18.63
N LYS A 339 -11.45 2.85 -19.57
CA LYS A 339 -12.30 3.26 -20.71
C LYS A 339 -12.67 2.08 -21.60
N ASP A 340 -13.71 2.22 -22.40
CA ASP A 340 -14.11 1.17 -23.37
C ASP A 340 -13.20 1.18 -24.60
N LYS A 341 -12.83 2.39 -25.06
CA LYS A 341 -11.90 2.60 -26.16
C LYS A 341 -10.75 3.49 -25.72
N PHE A 342 -9.53 3.05 -25.99
CA PHE A 342 -8.32 3.82 -25.69
C PHE A 342 -7.97 4.79 -26.84
N ALA A 343 -7.10 5.75 -26.54
CA ALA A 343 -6.55 6.62 -27.56
C ALA A 343 -5.88 5.80 -28.69
N PRO A 344 -5.92 6.24 -29.97
CA PRO A 344 -5.41 5.45 -31.10
C PRO A 344 -3.94 5.01 -30.97
N GLN A 345 -3.13 5.80 -30.28
CA GLN A 345 -1.72 5.52 -30.01
C GLN A 345 -1.47 4.46 -28.90
N LYS A 346 -2.50 4.02 -28.18
CA LYS A 346 -2.41 3.02 -27.12
C LYS A 346 -2.86 1.66 -27.64
N GLU A 347 -1.90 0.87 -28.13
CA GLU A 347 -2.14 -0.49 -28.62
C GLU A 347 -2.12 -1.53 -27.50
N MET A 348 -3.11 -1.46 -26.60
CA MET A 348 -3.25 -2.40 -25.48
C MET A 348 -4.70 -2.75 -25.19
N SER A 349 -4.93 -3.83 -24.44
CA SER A 349 -6.27 -4.30 -24.08
C SER A 349 -6.65 -3.92 -22.65
N ALA A 350 -7.95 -3.84 -22.36
CA ALA A 350 -8.43 -3.67 -20.98
C ALA A 350 -7.98 -4.80 -20.04
N ALA A 351 -7.76 -6.01 -20.57
CA ALA A 351 -7.22 -7.13 -19.82
C ALA A 351 -5.75 -6.91 -19.41
N HIS A 352 -4.94 -6.34 -20.31
CA HIS A 352 -3.56 -5.93 -20.02
C HIS A 352 -3.52 -4.91 -18.86
N VAL A 353 -4.34 -3.86 -18.94
CA VAL A 353 -4.44 -2.85 -17.87
C VAL A 353 -4.79 -3.50 -16.52
N ARG A 354 -5.78 -4.41 -16.50
CA ARG A 354 -6.13 -5.15 -15.27
C ARG A 354 -4.96 -5.99 -14.74
N ALA A 355 -4.20 -6.63 -15.62
CA ALA A 355 -3.03 -7.41 -15.23
C ALA A 355 -1.94 -6.51 -14.62
N CYS A 356 -1.72 -5.31 -15.15
CA CYS A 356 -0.78 -4.35 -14.57
C CYS A 356 -1.21 -3.91 -13.16
N TYR A 357 -2.49 -3.60 -12.94
CA TYR A 357 -2.99 -3.28 -11.60
C TYR A 357 -2.82 -4.45 -10.62
N GLN A 358 -3.03 -5.69 -11.08
CA GLN A 358 -2.80 -6.89 -10.26
C GLN A 358 -1.30 -7.09 -9.97
N LEU A 359 -0.44 -6.87 -10.95
CA LEU A 359 1.02 -6.91 -10.79
C LEU A 359 1.44 -5.94 -9.68
N VAL A 360 1.02 -4.67 -9.74
CA VAL A 360 1.33 -3.66 -8.71
C VAL A 360 0.81 -4.07 -7.33
N LYS A 361 -0.36 -4.72 -7.26
CA LYS A 361 -0.95 -5.18 -6.00
C LYS A 361 -0.10 -6.26 -5.31
N GLU A 362 0.51 -7.14 -6.10
CA GLU A 362 1.31 -8.28 -5.65
C GLU A 362 2.82 -7.99 -5.58
N HIS A 363 3.25 -6.86 -6.15
CA HIS A 363 4.65 -6.46 -6.18
C HIS A 363 5.06 -5.71 -4.91
N ASP A 364 6.35 -5.73 -4.60
CA ASP A 364 6.87 -4.77 -3.62
C ASP A 364 6.73 -3.35 -4.17
N ARG A 365 5.86 -2.56 -3.54
CA ARG A 365 5.55 -1.21 -4.00
C ARG A 365 6.61 -0.18 -3.66
N VAL A 366 7.58 -0.54 -2.81
CA VAL A 366 8.74 0.28 -2.39
C VAL A 366 8.43 1.70 -1.87
N GLY A 367 7.17 2.03 -1.59
CA GLY A 367 6.77 3.39 -1.24
C GLY A 367 6.59 4.31 -2.46
N ARG A 368 6.57 3.75 -3.67
CA ARG A 368 6.53 4.48 -4.94
C ARG A 368 5.38 4.08 -5.86
N MET A 369 4.60 3.05 -5.54
CA MET A 369 3.34 2.74 -6.23
C MET A 369 2.20 2.77 -5.23
N ALA A 370 1.09 3.42 -5.57
CA ALA A 370 -0.05 3.51 -4.67
C ALA A 370 -0.83 2.18 -4.59
N ASP A 371 -1.31 1.83 -3.39
CA ASP A 371 -2.18 0.67 -3.25
C ASP A 371 -3.56 0.92 -3.87
N THR A 372 -4.13 -0.12 -4.48
CA THR A 372 -5.41 -0.05 -5.18
C THR A 372 -6.41 -1.05 -4.63
N GLN A 373 -7.68 -0.66 -4.62
CA GLN A 373 -8.78 -1.54 -4.22
C GLN A 373 -9.72 -1.73 -5.40
N GLU A 374 -9.79 -2.95 -5.93
CA GLU A 374 -10.71 -3.30 -7.01
C GLU A 374 -12.15 -3.46 -6.46
N PHE A 375 -13.11 -2.80 -7.11
CA PHE A 375 -14.54 -2.95 -6.89
C PHE A 375 -15.25 -3.41 -8.17
N LYS A 376 -16.32 -4.19 -7.98
CA LYS A 376 -17.21 -4.65 -9.04
C LYS A 376 -18.63 -4.22 -8.72
N ASN A 377 -19.38 -3.84 -9.74
CA ASN A 377 -20.78 -3.41 -9.64
C ASN A 377 -20.98 -2.31 -8.58
N PHE A 378 -20.15 -1.26 -8.64
CA PHE A 378 -20.20 -0.13 -7.72
C PHE A 378 -21.41 0.76 -8.00
N VAL A 379 -22.20 1.06 -6.99
CA VAL A 379 -23.46 1.80 -7.12
C VAL A 379 -23.23 3.28 -6.78
N LEU A 380 -23.72 4.17 -7.65
CA LEU A 380 -23.74 5.62 -7.44
C LEU A 380 -25.17 6.16 -7.62
N ASP A 381 -25.60 7.09 -6.77
CA ASP A 381 -26.85 7.82 -7.01
C ASP A 381 -26.63 8.89 -8.09
N LYS A 382 -27.49 8.98 -9.11
CA LYS A 382 -27.34 9.93 -10.22
C LYS A 382 -27.29 11.39 -9.77
N ARG A 383 -28.03 11.72 -8.70
CA ARG A 383 -28.06 13.07 -8.10
C ARG A 383 -26.68 13.54 -7.59
N GLN A 384 -25.80 12.59 -7.25
CA GLN A 384 -24.46 12.86 -6.74
C GLN A 384 -23.45 13.02 -7.87
N ILE A 385 -23.81 12.83 -9.13
CA ILE A 385 -22.88 12.89 -10.26
C ILE A 385 -23.06 14.22 -10.96
N ALA A 386 -21.98 15.02 -11.07
CA ALA A 386 -22.04 16.27 -11.80
C ALA A 386 -22.42 15.99 -13.27
N PRO A 387 -23.26 16.83 -13.92
CA PRO A 387 -23.71 16.59 -15.29
C PRO A 387 -22.56 16.37 -16.28
N GLN A 388 -21.45 17.11 -16.11
CA GLN A 388 -20.25 16.98 -16.95
C GLN A 388 -19.60 15.60 -16.80
N LEU A 389 -19.52 15.08 -15.57
CA LEU A 389 -18.97 13.75 -15.31
C LEU A 389 -19.91 12.65 -15.83
N MET A 390 -21.22 12.80 -15.70
CA MET A 390 -22.19 11.84 -16.25
C MET A 390 -22.05 11.74 -17.77
N ALA A 391 -21.94 12.88 -18.47
CA ALA A 391 -21.72 12.89 -19.91
C ALA A 391 -20.40 12.17 -20.29
N LEU A 392 -19.32 12.43 -19.55
CA LEU A 392 -18.02 11.79 -19.77
C LEU A 392 -18.07 10.28 -19.55
N LEU A 393 -18.75 9.84 -18.47
CA LEU A 393 -18.94 8.43 -18.15
C LEU A 393 -19.67 7.69 -19.29
N LEU A 394 -20.78 8.25 -19.77
CA LEU A 394 -21.56 7.67 -20.87
C LEU A 394 -20.84 7.74 -22.23
N GLN A 395 -19.92 8.68 -22.41
CA GLN A 395 -19.11 8.79 -23.62
C GLN A 395 -17.96 7.77 -23.65
N GLU A 396 -17.20 7.67 -22.56
CA GLU A 396 -15.91 6.96 -22.55
C GLU A 396 -15.98 5.54 -21.95
N ALA A 397 -17.03 5.23 -21.18
CA ALA A 397 -17.24 3.92 -20.57
C ALA A 397 -18.70 3.41 -20.58
N PRO A 398 -19.49 3.60 -21.67
CA PRO A 398 -20.90 3.16 -21.72
C PRO A 398 -21.11 1.67 -21.46
N GLU A 399 -20.23 0.77 -21.93
CA GLU A 399 -20.34 -0.68 -21.74
C GLU A 399 -20.19 -1.09 -20.26
N LYS A 400 -19.58 -0.23 -19.45
CA LYS A 400 -19.36 -0.45 -18.02
C LYS A 400 -20.44 0.15 -17.15
N ILE A 401 -21.39 0.88 -17.72
CA ILE A 401 -22.44 1.58 -16.97
C ILE A 401 -23.78 0.89 -17.21
N SER A 402 -24.47 0.58 -16.13
CA SER A 402 -25.85 0.07 -16.17
C SER A 402 -26.78 1.03 -15.46
N ASP A 403 -27.89 1.39 -16.12
CA ASP A 403 -28.90 2.28 -15.56
C ASP A 403 -29.86 1.50 -14.64
N LEU A 404 -30.07 2.00 -13.41
CA LEU A 404 -31.01 1.49 -12.42
C LEU A 404 -31.98 2.58 -11.94
N GLY A 405 -32.48 3.43 -12.85
CA GLY A 405 -33.42 4.50 -12.52
C GLY A 405 -32.70 5.70 -11.92
N ASP A 406 -32.83 5.91 -10.60
CA ASP A 406 -32.15 7.01 -9.90
C ASP A 406 -30.66 6.73 -9.62
N LYS A 407 -30.18 5.53 -9.98
CA LYS A 407 -28.81 5.08 -9.74
C LYS A 407 -28.16 4.58 -11.01
N ILE A 408 -26.83 4.53 -11.00
CA ILE A 408 -26.04 3.80 -11.98
C ILE A 408 -25.18 2.75 -11.29
N VAL A 409 -24.83 1.71 -12.03
CA VAL A 409 -23.85 0.69 -11.63
C VAL A 409 -22.65 0.78 -12.54
N ILE A 410 -21.46 0.91 -11.97
CA ILE A 410 -20.18 0.80 -12.66
C ILE A 410 -19.68 -0.64 -12.48
N SER A 411 -19.58 -1.40 -13.57
CA SER A 411 -19.26 -2.83 -13.54
C SER A 411 -17.89 -3.12 -12.94
N HIS A 412 -16.92 -2.22 -13.12
CA HIS A 412 -15.55 -2.36 -12.63
C HIS A 412 -14.88 -1.00 -12.39
N LEU A 413 -14.26 -0.83 -11.22
CA LEU A 413 -13.45 0.34 -10.91
C LEU A 413 -12.36 0.02 -9.88
N TYR A 414 -11.36 0.89 -9.80
CA TYR A 414 -10.38 0.93 -8.72
C TYR A 414 -10.60 2.15 -7.84
N ILE A 415 -10.46 1.99 -6.53
CA ILE A 415 -10.32 3.10 -5.59
C ILE A 415 -8.86 3.19 -5.17
N GLU A 416 -8.30 4.40 -5.22
CA GLU A 416 -6.89 4.67 -4.93
C GLU A 416 -6.77 5.97 -4.12
N ARG A 417 -5.68 6.12 -3.35
CA ARG A 417 -5.42 7.35 -2.58
C ARG A 417 -5.30 8.54 -3.52
N ARG A 418 -6.00 9.63 -3.22
CA ARG A 418 -5.89 10.89 -3.95
C ARG A 418 -4.58 11.60 -3.57
N MET A 419 -3.88 12.07 -4.59
CA MET A 419 -2.65 12.84 -4.50
C MET A 419 -2.75 14.08 -5.39
N VAL A 420 -1.87 15.06 -5.19
CA VAL A 420 -1.75 16.17 -6.13
C VAL A 420 -0.87 15.70 -7.29
N PRO A 421 -1.34 15.73 -8.55
CA PRO A 421 -0.49 15.40 -9.70
C PRO A 421 0.80 16.21 -9.69
N LEU A 422 1.94 15.57 -9.94
CA LEU A 422 3.26 16.19 -9.82
C LEU A 422 3.44 17.33 -10.82
N ASN A 423 2.85 17.23 -12.02
CA ASN A 423 2.86 18.35 -12.97
C ASN A 423 2.23 19.62 -12.37
N ILE A 424 1.10 19.50 -11.67
CA ILE A 424 0.43 20.62 -10.98
C ILE A 424 1.29 21.11 -9.81
N TRP A 425 1.90 20.20 -9.07
CA TRP A 425 2.77 20.56 -7.95
C TRP A 425 3.98 21.39 -8.40
N LEU A 426 4.62 21.02 -9.51
CA LEU A 426 5.79 21.70 -10.06
C LEU A 426 5.46 23.10 -10.62
N GLU A 427 4.24 23.30 -11.13
CA GLU A 427 3.75 24.64 -11.51
C GLU A 427 3.59 25.57 -10.30
N GLN A 428 3.28 25.01 -9.13
CA GLN A 428 2.99 25.75 -7.90
C GLN A 428 4.20 25.90 -6.96
N SER A 429 5.28 25.17 -7.22
CA SER A 429 6.44 25.06 -6.32
C SER A 429 7.63 25.89 -6.82
N GLU A 430 8.31 26.53 -5.87
CA GLU A 430 9.55 27.29 -6.12
C GLU A 430 10.61 26.98 -5.05
N GLY A 431 11.87 27.36 -5.33
CA GLY A 431 12.98 27.25 -4.39
C GLY A 431 13.19 25.84 -3.84
N GLN A 432 13.27 25.71 -2.51
CA GLN A 432 13.53 24.43 -1.85
C GLN A 432 12.41 23.39 -2.09
N ALA A 433 11.15 23.83 -2.21
CA ALA A 433 10.05 22.90 -2.46
C ALA A 433 10.13 22.26 -3.86
N LEU A 434 10.59 23.03 -4.85
CA LEU A 434 10.88 22.52 -6.20
C LEU A 434 12.05 21.55 -6.17
N HIS A 435 13.15 21.92 -5.50
CA HIS A 435 14.32 21.05 -5.33
C HIS A 435 13.94 19.71 -4.70
N ASP A 436 13.23 19.72 -3.57
CA ASP A 436 12.82 18.51 -2.85
C ASP A 436 11.89 17.63 -3.72
N ALA A 437 11.00 18.23 -4.51
CA ALA A 437 10.10 17.50 -5.40
C ALA A 437 10.85 16.80 -6.55
N ILE A 438 11.83 17.48 -7.16
CA ILE A 438 12.66 16.91 -8.22
C ILE A 438 13.57 15.80 -7.66
N GLU A 439 14.18 16.01 -6.50
CA GLU A 439 14.95 14.98 -5.79
C GLU A 439 14.09 13.72 -5.54
N GLU A 440 12.88 13.91 -5.03
CA GLU A 440 11.96 12.81 -4.75
C GLU A 440 11.46 12.10 -6.00
N TYR A 441 11.28 12.80 -7.11
CA TYR A 441 10.86 12.22 -8.38
C TYR A 441 11.95 11.34 -8.99
N GLY A 442 13.20 11.81 -9.08
CA GLY A 442 14.29 10.97 -9.54
C GLY A 442 14.52 9.78 -8.60
N ASN A 443 14.45 10.00 -7.29
CA ASN A 443 14.49 8.89 -6.31
C ASN A 443 13.33 7.90 -6.48
N ALA A 444 12.15 8.34 -6.91
CA ALA A 444 11.04 7.45 -7.22
C ALA A 444 11.37 6.51 -8.39
N ILE A 445 11.90 7.05 -9.48
CA ILE A 445 12.31 6.26 -10.65
C ILE A 445 13.37 5.23 -10.27
N ARG A 446 14.41 5.65 -9.54
CA ARG A 446 15.49 4.75 -9.09
C ARG A 446 14.96 3.59 -8.26
N GLN A 447 14.05 3.88 -7.32
CA GLN A 447 13.51 2.87 -6.42
C GLN A 447 12.56 1.91 -7.14
N LEU A 448 11.77 2.39 -8.10
CA LEU A 448 10.95 1.54 -8.97
C LEU A 448 11.86 0.62 -9.82
N ALA A 449 12.86 1.19 -10.48
CA ALA A 449 13.82 0.46 -11.31
C ALA A 449 14.57 -0.60 -10.50
N ALA A 450 15.07 -0.25 -9.31
CA ALA A 450 15.71 -1.16 -8.36
C ALA A 450 14.78 -2.29 -7.89
N ALA A 451 13.48 -2.04 -7.87
CA ALA A 451 12.44 -3.04 -7.59
C ALA A 451 12.02 -3.83 -8.83
N ASN A 452 12.81 -3.84 -9.91
CA ASN A 452 12.46 -4.51 -11.17
C ASN A 452 11.22 -3.93 -11.87
N ILE A 453 10.81 -2.71 -11.56
CA ILE A 453 9.66 -2.05 -12.20
C ILE A 453 10.15 -0.91 -13.10
N PHE A 454 9.88 -1.04 -14.40
CA PHE A 454 10.05 0.06 -15.34
C PHE A 454 8.72 0.80 -15.51
N PRO A 455 8.66 2.12 -15.27
CA PRO A 455 7.38 2.85 -15.27
C PRO A 455 6.72 3.02 -16.64
N GLY A 456 7.45 2.89 -17.75
CA GLY A 456 6.92 3.26 -19.08
C GLY A 456 6.90 4.79 -19.24
N ASP A 457 5.71 5.38 -19.39
CA ASP A 457 5.51 6.84 -19.43
C ASP A 457 5.90 7.52 -18.09
N MET A 458 7.14 8.00 -18.05
CA MET A 458 7.73 8.67 -16.88
C MET A 458 7.33 10.15 -16.74
N LEU A 459 6.43 10.69 -17.57
CA LEU A 459 6.03 12.09 -17.46
C LEU A 459 5.44 12.45 -16.09
N PHE A 460 5.67 13.69 -15.64
CA PHE A 460 5.23 14.16 -14.31
C PHE A 460 3.73 13.98 -14.05
N LYS A 461 2.89 14.01 -15.09
CA LYS A 461 1.43 13.80 -15.02
C LYS A 461 1.03 12.41 -14.46
N ASN A 462 1.93 11.42 -14.47
CA ASN A 462 1.68 10.05 -14.01
C ASN A 462 2.15 9.81 -12.56
N PHE A 463 2.68 10.85 -11.92
CA PHE A 463 3.16 10.83 -10.55
C PHE A 463 2.36 11.78 -9.68
N GLY A 464 2.22 11.44 -8.40
CA GLY A 464 1.47 12.18 -7.41
C GLY A 464 2.32 12.53 -6.21
N VAL A 465 2.05 13.70 -5.65
CA VAL A 465 2.67 14.21 -4.44
C VAL A 465 1.73 13.99 -3.26
N THR A 466 2.25 13.35 -2.23
CA THR A 466 1.53 13.09 -0.97
C THR A 466 1.56 14.32 -0.05
N ARG A 467 0.77 14.29 1.03
CA ARG A 467 0.79 15.32 2.09
C ARG A 467 2.18 15.53 2.73
N HIS A 468 3.07 14.54 2.66
CA HIS A 468 4.43 14.61 3.21
C HIS A 468 5.50 14.89 2.14
N GLY A 469 5.11 15.34 0.95
CA GLY A 469 6.04 15.67 -0.14
C GLY A 469 6.64 14.46 -0.87
N ARG A 470 6.23 13.24 -0.52
CA ARG A 470 6.66 12.02 -1.24
C ARG A 470 6.07 11.97 -2.64
N VAL A 471 6.88 11.57 -3.63
CA VAL A 471 6.46 11.30 -5.01
C VAL A 471 6.13 9.81 -5.21
N VAL A 472 4.94 9.53 -5.77
CA VAL A 472 4.38 8.18 -5.94
C VAL A 472 3.78 8.04 -7.35
N PHE A 473 4.14 6.99 -8.05
CA PHE A 473 3.63 6.61 -9.37
C PHE A 473 2.21 6.02 -9.28
N TYR A 474 1.33 6.35 -10.23
CA TYR A 474 -0.06 5.91 -10.21
C TYR A 474 -0.68 5.54 -11.57
N ASP A 475 0.07 5.62 -12.68
CA ASP A 475 -0.43 5.21 -14.00
C ASP A 475 0.23 3.91 -14.44
N TYR A 476 -0.49 2.79 -14.42
CA TYR A 476 0.14 1.47 -14.49
C TYR A 476 0.01 0.80 -15.85
N ASP A 477 -0.62 1.42 -16.85
CA ASP A 477 -0.94 0.77 -18.13
C ASP A 477 0.31 0.42 -18.97
N GLU A 478 1.39 1.18 -18.82
CA GLU A 478 2.68 0.94 -19.48
C GLU A 478 3.75 0.32 -18.58
N ILE A 479 3.38 -0.11 -17.37
CA ILE A 479 4.33 -0.75 -16.47
C ILE A 479 4.81 -2.09 -17.05
N CYS A 480 6.11 -2.34 -16.97
CA CYS A 480 6.69 -3.64 -17.30
C CYS A 480 7.85 -3.97 -16.36
N TYR A 481 8.34 -5.20 -16.44
CA TYR A 481 9.52 -5.56 -15.65
C TYR A 481 10.78 -5.00 -16.30
N MET A 482 11.71 -4.50 -15.48
CA MET A 482 13.02 -4.05 -15.96
C MET A 482 13.75 -5.14 -16.76
N THR A 483 13.52 -6.41 -16.44
CA THR A 483 14.09 -7.57 -17.14
C THR A 483 13.57 -7.78 -18.56
N GLU A 484 12.44 -7.17 -18.91
CA GLU A 484 11.80 -7.27 -20.23
C GLU A 484 12.23 -6.12 -21.17
N VAL A 485 12.85 -5.07 -20.60
CA VAL A 485 13.27 -3.87 -21.34
C VAL A 485 14.67 -4.03 -21.90
N ASN A 486 14.87 -3.56 -23.13
CA ASN A 486 16.17 -3.48 -23.78
C ASN A 486 16.70 -2.04 -23.75
N PHE A 487 17.56 -1.73 -22.78
CA PHE A 487 18.17 -0.40 -22.66
C PHE A 487 19.32 -0.23 -23.66
N ARG A 488 19.18 0.75 -24.55
CA ARG A 488 20.12 1.05 -25.63
C ARG A 488 20.62 2.49 -25.54
N GLU A 489 21.78 2.72 -26.13
CA GLU A 489 22.31 4.07 -26.39
C GLU A 489 21.86 4.51 -27.78
N ILE A 490 21.66 5.82 -27.96
CA ILE A 490 21.36 6.37 -29.28
C ILE A 490 22.65 6.26 -30.10
N PRO A 491 22.65 5.56 -31.25
CA PRO A 491 23.84 5.47 -32.08
C PRO A 491 24.30 6.87 -32.51
N PRO A 492 25.62 7.15 -32.56
CA PRO A 492 26.10 8.42 -33.09
C PRO A 492 25.64 8.57 -34.55
N PRO A 493 25.37 9.82 -35.00
CA PRO A 493 25.01 10.08 -36.38
C PRO A 493 26.13 9.59 -37.30
N ARG A 494 25.77 8.89 -38.38
CA ARG A 494 26.77 8.33 -39.31
C ARG A 494 27.33 9.44 -40.20
N TYR A 495 26.47 10.40 -40.52
CA TYR A 495 26.76 11.55 -41.37
C TYR A 495 26.11 12.82 -40.78
N PRO A 496 26.58 14.03 -41.12
CA PRO A 496 25.98 15.28 -40.61
C PRO A 496 24.49 15.46 -40.93
N GLU A 497 23.98 14.84 -42.00
CA GLU A 497 22.56 14.88 -42.36
C GLU A 497 21.66 14.08 -41.41
N ASP A 498 22.20 13.03 -40.76
CA ASP A 498 21.44 12.23 -39.78
C ASP A 498 21.03 13.11 -38.57
N GLU A 499 21.81 14.13 -38.20
CA GLU A 499 21.49 15.07 -37.10
C GLU A 499 20.21 15.89 -37.36
N LEU A 500 19.79 16.02 -38.62
CA LEU A 500 18.63 16.78 -39.05
C LEU A 500 17.44 15.88 -39.41
N ALA A 501 17.59 14.56 -39.30
CA ALA A 501 16.55 13.61 -39.66
C ALA A 501 15.38 13.66 -38.67
N SER A 502 14.15 13.73 -39.20
CA SER A 502 12.92 13.70 -38.38
C SER A 502 12.55 12.29 -37.91
N GLU A 503 13.13 11.26 -38.54
CA GLU A 503 12.92 9.86 -38.21
C GLU A 503 14.27 9.22 -37.83
N PRO A 504 14.30 8.30 -36.85
CA PRO A 504 15.54 7.64 -36.46
C PRO A 504 16.10 6.81 -37.62
N TRP A 505 17.38 7.02 -37.95
CA TRP A 505 18.08 6.27 -39.00
C TRP A 505 18.52 4.86 -38.57
N TYR A 506 18.21 4.49 -37.33
CA TYR A 506 18.50 3.19 -36.73
C TYR A 506 17.20 2.44 -36.43
N SER A 507 17.27 1.11 -36.47
CA SER A 507 16.12 0.26 -36.17
C SER A 507 15.77 0.31 -34.69
N VAL A 508 14.49 0.52 -34.39
CA VAL A 508 13.90 0.47 -33.04
C VAL A 508 12.94 -0.71 -32.99
N SER A 509 13.13 -1.62 -32.04
CA SER A 509 12.23 -2.74 -31.78
C SER A 509 11.28 -2.44 -30.62
N PRO A 510 10.10 -3.08 -30.54
CA PRO A 510 9.27 -3.00 -29.34
C PRO A 510 10.07 -3.42 -28.09
N GLY A 511 10.00 -2.60 -27.04
CA GLY A 511 10.75 -2.83 -25.79
C GLY A 511 12.16 -2.20 -25.76
N ASP A 512 12.63 -1.60 -26.86
CA ASP A 512 13.82 -0.76 -26.85
C ASP A 512 13.52 0.55 -26.12
N VAL A 513 14.42 0.93 -25.20
CA VAL A 513 14.33 2.18 -24.45
C VAL A 513 15.67 2.91 -24.56
N PHE A 514 15.62 4.20 -24.89
CA PHE A 514 16.76 5.09 -25.00
C PHE A 514 16.70 6.14 -23.89
N PRO A 515 17.40 5.95 -22.76
CA PRO A 515 17.27 6.86 -21.62
C PRO A 515 17.71 8.30 -21.90
N GLU A 516 18.53 8.50 -22.92
CA GLU A 516 18.96 9.82 -23.39
C GLU A 516 17.78 10.68 -23.87
N GLU A 517 16.75 10.06 -24.45
CA GLU A 517 15.55 10.77 -24.94
C GLU A 517 14.75 11.38 -23.79
N PHE A 518 14.83 10.82 -22.57
CA PHE A 518 14.10 11.33 -21.41
C PHE A 518 14.42 12.79 -21.12
N ARG A 519 15.63 13.25 -21.47
CA ARG A 519 16.08 14.63 -21.30
C ARG A 519 15.16 15.61 -22.02
N HIS A 520 14.62 15.24 -23.18
CA HIS A 520 13.73 16.12 -23.96
C HIS A 520 12.46 16.50 -23.18
N TRP A 521 11.85 15.54 -22.50
CA TRP A 521 10.61 15.77 -21.75
C TRP A 521 10.85 16.23 -20.32
N LEU A 522 11.86 15.69 -19.63
CA LEU A 522 12.12 15.97 -18.21
C LEU A 522 12.85 17.29 -17.98
N CYS A 523 13.66 17.74 -18.95
CA CYS A 523 14.44 18.97 -18.85
C CYS A 523 13.88 20.12 -19.69
N ALA A 524 12.62 20.02 -20.15
CA ALA A 524 11.99 21.05 -20.99
C ALA A 524 11.82 22.40 -20.28
N ASP A 525 11.50 22.39 -18.98
CA ASP A 525 11.50 23.61 -18.15
C ASP A 525 12.93 23.83 -17.61
N PRO A 526 13.58 24.98 -17.89
CA PRO A 526 14.93 25.28 -17.43
C PRO A 526 15.10 25.21 -15.90
N ARG A 527 14.04 25.51 -15.13
CA ARG A 527 14.04 25.44 -13.67
C ARG A 527 14.17 23.99 -13.18
N ILE A 528 13.57 23.06 -13.90
CA ILE A 528 13.55 21.63 -13.58
C ILE A 528 14.79 20.94 -14.14
N GLY A 529 15.13 21.24 -15.40
CA GLY A 529 16.23 20.60 -16.11
C GLY A 529 17.56 20.73 -15.38
N ALA A 530 17.90 21.93 -14.90
CA ALA A 530 19.15 22.15 -14.15
C ALA A 530 19.24 21.26 -12.89
N LEU A 531 18.15 21.18 -12.11
CA LEU A 531 18.09 20.37 -10.90
C LEU A 531 18.15 18.87 -11.20
N PHE A 532 17.49 18.44 -12.27
CA PHE A 532 17.47 17.04 -12.67
C PHE A 532 18.84 16.57 -13.18
N GLU A 533 19.55 17.40 -13.95
CA GLU A 533 20.95 17.14 -14.33
C GLU A 533 21.86 17.06 -13.11
N GLU A 534 21.72 17.99 -12.16
CA GLU A 534 22.55 18.03 -10.95
C GLU A 534 22.41 16.75 -10.12
N MET A 535 21.18 16.30 -9.88
CA MET A 535 20.91 15.21 -8.94
C MET A 535 20.77 13.84 -9.62
N HIS A 536 20.39 13.80 -10.90
CA HIS A 536 19.86 12.59 -11.53
C HIS A 536 20.34 12.36 -12.98
N ALA A 537 21.48 12.94 -13.38
CA ALA A 537 22.04 12.75 -14.71
C ALA A 537 22.25 11.28 -15.14
N ASP A 538 22.47 10.38 -14.18
CA ASP A 538 22.61 8.95 -14.47
C ASP A 538 21.32 8.28 -14.94
N LEU A 539 20.13 8.85 -14.67
CA LEU A 539 18.87 8.38 -15.26
C LEU A 539 18.84 8.53 -16.79
N PHE A 540 19.70 9.38 -17.36
CA PHE A 540 19.86 9.52 -18.82
C PHE A 540 20.87 8.55 -19.43
N ARG A 541 21.56 7.74 -18.61
CA ARG A 541 22.63 6.85 -19.07
C ARG A 541 22.12 5.42 -19.18
N ALA A 542 22.14 4.83 -20.37
CA ALA A 542 21.76 3.43 -20.58
C ALA A 542 22.54 2.45 -19.68
N ASP A 543 23.83 2.72 -19.44
CA ASP A 543 24.68 1.94 -18.52
C ASP A 543 24.11 1.82 -17.10
N TYR A 544 23.49 2.89 -16.58
CA TYR A 544 22.90 2.88 -15.24
C TYR A 544 21.77 1.84 -15.16
N TRP A 545 20.86 1.90 -16.13
CA TRP A 545 19.72 0.99 -16.24
C TRP A 545 20.17 -0.45 -16.49
N ARG A 546 21.15 -0.65 -17.38
CA ARG A 546 21.77 -1.97 -17.61
C ARG A 546 22.41 -2.52 -16.34
N GLY A 547 23.10 -1.68 -15.56
CA GLY A 547 23.69 -2.06 -14.27
C GLY A 547 22.64 -2.54 -13.25
N LEU A 548 21.51 -1.82 -13.13
CA LEU A 548 20.38 -2.25 -12.31
C LEU A 548 19.80 -3.59 -12.81
N GLN A 549 19.59 -3.72 -14.11
CA GLN A 549 19.06 -4.95 -14.71
C GLN A 549 19.98 -6.14 -14.44
N THR A 550 21.30 -5.97 -14.53
CA THR A 550 22.28 -7.02 -14.20
C THR A 550 22.19 -7.43 -12.72
N ARG A 551 22.09 -6.47 -11.79
CA ARG A 551 21.93 -6.78 -10.36
C ARG A 551 20.65 -7.58 -10.08
N ILE A 552 19.54 -7.19 -10.70
CA ILE A 552 18.24 -7.89 -10.60
C ILE A 552 18.33 -9.30 -11.18
N LYS A 553 18.92 -9.46 -12.37
CA LYS A 553 19.14 -10.77 -13.02
C LYS A 553 20.03 -11.70 -12.18
N ASN A 554 20.98 -11.13 -11.44
CA ASN A 554 21.81 -11.85 -10.48
C ASN A 554 21.08 -12.16 -9.15
N GLY A 555 19.80 -11.82 -9.04
CA GLY A 555 18.97 -12.10 -7.86
C GLY A 555 19.18 -11.14 -6.70
N HIS A 556 19.88 -10.03 -6.89
CA HIS A 556 20.06 -9.02 -5.84
C HIS A 556 18.76 -8.23 -5.60
N VAL A 557 18.44 -8.00 -4.32
CA VAL A 557 17.32 -7.15 -3.89
C VAL A 557 17.89 -5.92 -3.19
N GLU A 558 17.61 -4.76 -3.77
CA GLU A 558 18.10 -3.47 -3.27
C GLU A 558 17.46 -3.06 -1.94
N ASP A 559 18.20 -2.28 -1.17
CA ASP A 559 17.69 -1.70 0.07
C ASP A 559 16.80 -0.49 -0.20
N VAL A 560 15.62 -0.50 0.42
CA VAL A 560 14.65 0.60 0.33
C VAL A 560 14.36 1.14 1.71
N TYR A 561 14.83 2.37 1.96
CA TYR A 561 14.62 3.06 3.23
C TYR A 561 13.29 3.81 3.25
N ALA A 562 12.57 3.69 4.35
CA ALA A 562 11.25 4.30 4.50
C ALA A 562 11.28 5.77 4.99
N TYR A 563 12.47 6.34 5.03
CA TYR A 563 12.83 7.62 5.62
C TYR A 563 13.96 8.25 4.80
N ARG A 564 14.23 9.53 5.04
CA ARG A 564 15.25 10.28 4.30
C ARG A 564 16.65 9.75 4.62
N ARG A 565 17.54 9.73 3.62
CA ARG A 565 18.93 9.25 3.77
C ARG A 565 19.69 9.95 4.91
N LYS A 566 19.41 11.24 5.14
CA LYS A 566 20.02 12.03 6.22
C LYS A 566 19.65 11.58 7.64
N GLN A 567 18.59 10.78 7.81
CA GLN A 567 18.20 10.25 9.13
C GLN A 567 18.96 8.96 9.48
N ARG A 568 19.65 8.34 8.53
CA ARG A 568 20.43 7.12 8.78
C ARG A 568 21.54 7.44 9.78
N PHE A 569 21.72 6.61 10.79
CA PHE A 569 22.78 6.80 11.78
C PHE A 569 24.16 6.81 11.13
N SER A 570 24.38 5.99 10.11
CA SER A 570 25.62 5.96 9.31
C SER A 570 25.88 7.22 8.48
N VAL A 571 24.93 8.15 8.40
CA VAL A 571 25.09 9.44 7.71
C VAL A 571 25.12 10.57 8.72
N LYS A 572 24.17 10.57 9.67
CA LYS A 572 24.01 11.62 10.68
C LYS A 572 25.14 11.62 11.73
N TYR A 573 25.61 10.43 12.10
CA TYR A 573 26.61 10.22 13.14
C TYR A 573 27.89 9.57 12.62
N ALA A 574 28.08 9.53 11.30
CA ALA A 574 29.39 9.24 10.73
C ALA A 574 30.31 10.41 11.06
N ALA A 575 31.38 10.11 11.80
CA ALA A 575 32.48 11.02 12.08
C ALA A 575 33.36 11.19 10.84
#